data_AF-X1EZT0-F1
#
_entry.id   AF-X1EZT0-F1
#
_cell.length_a   1.000
_cell.length_b   1.000
_cell.length_c   1.000
_cell.angle_alpha   90.00
_cell.angle_beta   90.00
_cell.angle_gamma   90.00
#
_symmetry.space_group_name_H-M   'P 1'
#
loop_
_entity.id
_entity.type
_entity.pdbx_description
1 polymer ?
#
loop_
_entity_poly.entity_id
_entity_poly.type
_entity_poly.pdbx_seq_one_letter_code
_entity_poly.pdbx_strand_id
1 'polypeptide(L)'
;MAKVKGPMLSMEASGVLGKSIINQTRKKVKYIKTYAKPKNPQTKLQQDNRNYIKLAVIEWGKEGYTELDKQAWNLYAKTKSKSMSGYNAFVGFYVIAMKNEELWTTLTNCII
;
A
#
# COMPACT_ATOMS: atom_id res chain seq x y z
N MET A 1 31.15 23.82 0.19
CA MET A 1 31.20 23.01 1.43
C MET A 1 31.53 21.57 1.09
N ALA A 2 32.70 21.08 1.52
CA ALA A 2 33.06 19.67 1.35
C ALA A 2 32.19 18.81 2.28
N LYS A 3 31.37 17.93 1.71
CA LYS A 3 30.69 16.89 2.48
C LYS A 3 31.75 15.85 2.88
N VAL A 4 32.44 16.08 3.99
CA VAL A 4 33.31 15.06 4.58
C VAL A 4 32.40 13.98 5.16
N LYS A 5 32.13 12.94 4.37
CA LYS A 5 31.59 11.70 4.89
C LYS A 5 32.73 11.06 5.68
N GLY A 6 32.69 11.18 7.01
CA GLY A 6 33.64 10.48 7.87
C GLY A 6 33.68 8.99 7.53
N PRO A 7 34.83 8.31 7.75
CA PRO A 7 34.93 6.86 7.54
C PRO A 7 33.80 6.16 8.29
N MET A 8 33.31 5.01 7.81
CA MET A 8 32.13 4.32 8.36
C MET A 8 32.22 3.95 9.87
N LEU A 9 33.39 4.09 10.49
CA LEU A 9 33.64 3.94 11.92
C LEU A 9 33.68 5.28 12.68
N SER A 10 33.43 6.39 11.99
CA SER A 10 33.38 7.70 12.60
C SER A 10 32.10 7.82 13.42
N MET A 11 32.21 8.55 14.53
CA MET A 11 31.05 9.25 15.06
C MET A 11 30.39 9.99 13.88
N GLU A 12 29.09 9.93 13.60
CA GLU A 12 28.43 10.55 12.41
C GLU A 12 28.19 9.60 11.22
N ALA A 13 28.84 8.44 11.14
CA ALA A 13 28.55 7.48 10.08
C ALA A 13 27.10 6.93 10.18
N SER A 14 26.38 6.90 9.06
CA SER A 14 25.04 6.31 8.94
C SER A 14 24.86 5.63 7.58
N GLY A 15 24.09 4.55 7.53
CA GLY A 15 23.79 3.80 6.31
C GLY A 15 24.21 2.33 6.35
N VAL A 16 24.12 1.68 5.20
CA VAL A 16 24.40 0.24 5.03
C VAL A 16 25.75 0.06 4.33
N LEU A 17 26.62 -0.76 4.91
CA LEU A 17 27.88 -1.19 4.28
C LEU A 17 27.72 -2.62 3.78
N GLY A 18 27.88 -2.83 2.47
CA GLY A 18 28.00 -4.16 1.86
C GLY A 18 26.86 -5.15 2.14
N LYS A 19 25.70 -4.69 2.62
CA LYS A 19 24.63 -5.55 3.18
C LYS A 19 25.13 -6.50 4.27
N SER A 20 26.17 -6.11 5.02
CA SER A 20 26.69 -6.84 6.17
C SER A 20 26.42 -6.06 7.47
N ILE A 21 26.56 -4.74 7.42
CA ILE A 21 26.47 -3.87 8.60
C ILE A 21 25.56 -2.67 8.31
N ILE A 22 24.75 -2.28 9.29
CA ILE A 22 23.90 -1.08 9.28
C ILE A 22 24.32 -0.19 10.45
N ASN A 23 24.77 1.03 10.14
CA ASN A 23 25.03 2.09 11.11
C ASN A 23 23.77 2.97 11.25
N GLN A 24 23.20 3.00 12.45
CA GLN A 24 21.97 3.74 12.75
C GLN A 24 22.15 4.61 13.99
N THR A 25 21.65 5.85 13.94
CA THR A 25 21.52 6.70 15.13
C THR A 25 20.05 6.73 15.56
N ARG A 26 19.75 6.36 16.82
CA ARG A 26 18.40 6.43 17.40
C ARG A 26 18.49 7.12 18.76
N LYS A 27 17.70 8.18 18.97
CA LYS A 27 17.70 8.99 20.21
C LYS A 27 19.12 9.41 20.64
N LYS A 28 19.93 9.93 19.69
CA LYS A 28 21.34 10.33 19.89
C LYS A 28 22.32 9.20 20.26
N VAL A 29 21.87 7.94 20.37
CA VAL A 29 22.72 6.77 20.59
C VAL A 29 23.01 6.10 19.24
N LYS A 30 24.27 5.71 19.02
CA LYS A 30 24.74 5.03 17.81
C LYS A 30 24.69 3.53 17.98
N TYR A 31 24.15 2.84 17.00
CA TYR A 31 24.01 1.39 16.96
C TYR A 31 24.61 0.86 15.67
N ILE A 32 25.39 -0.21 15.82
CA ILE A 32 25.85 -1.04 14.71
C ILE A 32 25.04 -2.33 14.76
N LYS A 33 24.37 -2.67 13.67
CA LYS A 33 23.57 -3.90 13.55
C LYS A 33 24.04 -4.71 12.37
N THR A 34 24.02 -6.03 12.51
CA THR A 34 24.13 -6.91 11.35
C THR A 34 22.97 -6.63 10.40
N TYR A 35 23.24 -6.64 9.11
CA TYR A 35 22.22 -6.44 8.09
C TYR A 35 21.18 -7.56 8.17
N ALA A 36 20.01 -7.22 8.67
CA ALA A 36 18.86 -8.11 8.71
C ALA A 36 18.02 -7.86 7.46
N LYS A 37 18.06 -8.79 6.49
CA LYS A 37 17.10 -8.78 5.38
C LYS A 37 15.76 -9.32 5.91
N PRO A 38 14.67 -8.54 5.91
CA PRO A 38 13.37 -9.06 6.33
C PRO A 38 12.93 -10.19 5.40
N LYS A 39 12.40 -11.27 5.99
CA LYS A 39 11.84 -12.38 5.23
C LYS A 39 10.57 -11.90 4.52
N ASN A 40 10.52 -12.07 3.20
CA ASN A 40 9.31 -11.83 2.41
C ASN A 40 8.82 -13.18 1.84
N PRO A 41 8.06 -13.96 2.62
CA PRO A 41 7.72 -15.34 2.27
C PRO A 41 6.77 -15.47 1.07
N GLN A 42 6.21 -14.37 0.54
CA GLN A 42 5.32 -14.35 -0.64
C GLN A 42 4.29 -15.48 -0.60
N THR A 43 3.60 -15.62 0.55
CA THR A 43 2.67 -16.74 0.76
C THR A 43 1.52 -16.68 -0.24
N LYS A 44 0.89 -17.84 -0.51
CA LYS A 44 -0.26 -17.91 -1.42
C LYS A 44 -1.34 -16.88 -1.06
N LEU A 45 -1.73 -16.82 0.21
CA LEU A 45 -2.68 -15.83 0.72
C LEU A 45 -2.25 -14.36 0.49
N GLN A 46 -0.95 -14.06 0.58
CA GLN A 46 -0.44 -12.71 0.26
C GLN A 46 -0.55 -12.40 -1.23
N GLN A 47 -0.30 -13.39 -2.10
CA GLN A 47 -0.43 -13.23 -3.55
C GLN A 47 -1.90 -13.12 -3.95
N ASP A 48 -2.79 -13.90 -3.35
CA ASP A 48 -4.24 -13.87 -3.60
C ASP A 48 -4.82 -12.48 -3.26
N ASN A 49 -4.50 -11.94 -2.08
CA ASN A 49 -4.94 -10.60 -1.69
C ASN A 49 -4.40 -9.50 -2.63
N ARG A 50 -3.14 -9.63 -3.10
CA ARG A 50 -2.58 -8.71 -4.09
C ARG A 50 -3.30 -8.81 -5.43
N ASN A 51 -3.66 -10.02 -5.84
CA ASN A 51 -4.42 -10.25 -7.07
C ASN A 51 -5.82 -9.66 -6.97
N TYR A 52 -6.53 -9.81 -5.86
CA TYR A 52 -7.85 -9.19 -5.68
C TYR A 52 -7.81 -7.67 -5.78
N ILE A 53 -6.80 -7.03 -5.17
CA ILE A 53 -6.62 -5.57 -5.29
C ILE A 53 -6.28 -5.19 -6.73
N LYS A 54 -5.42 -5.96 -7.41
CA LYS A 54 -5.07 -5.72 -8.82
C LYS A 54 -6.29 -5.80 -9.72
N LEU A 55 -7.16 -6.80 -9.52
CA LEU A 55 -8.42 -6.95 -10.27
C LEU A 55 -9.37 -5.80 -9.99
N ALA A 56 -9.51 -5.36 -8.73
CA ALA A 56 -10.33 -4.20 -8.38
C ALA A 56 -9.87 -2.92 -9.10
N VAL A 57 -8.55 -2.67 -9.16
CA VAL A 57 -7.99 -1.51 -9.87
C VAL A 57 -8.31 -1.56 -11.37
N ILE A 58 -8.16 -2.74 -11.98
CA ILE A 58 -8.49 -2.94 -13.39
C ILE A 58 -9.98 -2.68 -13.61
N GLU A 59 -10.85 -3.19 -12.74
CA GLU A 59 -12.29 -3.00 -12.83
C GLU A 59 -12.66 -1.52 -12.73
N TRP A 60 -12.14 -0.81 -11.74
CA TRP A 60 -12.38 0.62 -11.56
C TRP A 60 -11.93 1.46 -12.76
N GLY A 61 -10.86 1.03 -13.43
CA GLY A 61 -10.31 1.69 -14.62
C GLY A 61 -11.05 1.37 -15.93
N LYS A 62 -12.01 0.44 -15.95
CA LYS A 62 -12.80 0.15 -17.16
C LYS A 62 -13.69 1.35 -17.50
N GLU A 63 -13.93 1.56 -18.80
CA GLU A 63 -14.76 2.64 -19.34
C GLU A 63 -16.25 2.58 -18.93
N GLY A 64 -16.65 1.62 -18.09
CA GLY A 64 -18.01 1.50 -17.58
C GLY A 64 -18.38 2.48 -16.46
N TYR A 65 -17.41 3.03 -15.71
CA TYR A 65 -17.69 3.95 -14.61
C TYR A 65 -17.67 5.41 -15.08
N THR A 66 -18.86 6.01 -15.13
CA THR A 66 -19.04 7.43 -15.39
C THR A 66 -18.59 8.27 -14.19
N GLU A 67 -18.44 9.58 -14.38
CA GLU A 67 -18.12 10.48 -13.27
C GLU A 67 -19.23 10.48 -12.20
N LEU A 68 -20.49 10.31 -12.60
CA LEU A 68 -21.63 10.15 -11.69
C LEU A 68 -21.48 8.90 -10.82
N ASP A 69 -21.05 7.77 -11.39
CA ASP A 69 -20.82 6.54 -10.62
C ASP A 69 -19.73 6.76 -9.56
N LYS A 70 -18.65 7.46 -9.92
CA LYS A 70 -17.57 7.80 -8.98
C LYS A 70 -18.07 8.74 -7.88
N GLN A 71 -18.94 9.69 -8.20
CA GLN A 71 -19.58 10.57 -7.22
C GLN A 71 -20.51 9.79 -6.28
N ALA A 72 -21.27 8.82 -6.80
CA ALA A 72 -22.13 7.96 -5.98
C ALA A 72 -21.30 7.14 -4.99
N TRP A 73 -20.17 6.59 -5.43
CA TRP A 73 -19.22 5.92 -4.54
C TRP A 73 -18.63 6.86 -3.49
N ASN A 74 -18.32 8.11 -3.85
CA ASN A 74 -17.85 9.11 -2.89
C ASN A 74 -18.93 9.48 -1.87
N LEU A 75 -20.19 9.60 -2.29
CA LEU A 75 -21.31 9.81 -1.37
C LEU A 75 -21.49 8.61 -0.44
N TYR A 76 -21.46 7.40 -0.99
CA TYR A 76 -21.51 6.17 -0.20
C TYR A 76 -20.38 6.11 0.83
N ALA A 77 -19.15 6.46 0.44
CA ALA A 77 -18.02 6.50 1.35
C ALA A 77 -18.23 7.51 2.50
N LYS A 78 -18.88 8.65 2.25
CA LYS A 78 -19.24 9.62 3.31
C LYS A 78 -20.28 9.08 4.30
N THR A 79 -21.16 8.15 3.89
CA THR A 79 -22.12 7.51 4.82
C THR A 79 -21.43 6.56 5.80
N LYS A 80 -20.24 6.05 5.46
CA LYS A 80 -19.46 5.24 6.37
C LYS A 80 -18.76 6.16 7.37
N SER A 81 -18.77 5.79 8.65
CA SER A 81 -18.06 6.50 9.73
C SER A 81 -16.52 6.46 9.62
N LYS A 82 -15.98 6.16 8.44
CA LYS A 82 -14.55 6.10 8.14
C LYS A 82 -14.27 7.15 7.06
N SER A 83 -13.32 8.05 7.31
CA SER A 83 -12.85 9.00 6.30
C SER A 83 -12.15 8.22 5.18
N MET A 84 -12.92 7.84 4.16
CA MET A 84 -12.44 7.09 3.01
C MET A 84 -12.96 7.68 1.71
N SER A 85 -12.19 7.53 0.63
CA SER A 85 -12.65 7.90 -0.71
C SER A 85 -13.60 6.86 -1.27
N GLY A 86 -14.41 7.24 -2.26
CA GLY A 86 -15.28 6.31 -3.00
C GLY A 86 -14.51 5.16 -3.63
N TYR A 87 -13.32 5.45 -4.17
CA TYR A 87 -12.40 4.43 -4.67
C TYR A 87 -12.02 3.39 -3.60
N ASN A 88 -11.67 3.83 -2.38
CA ASN A 88 -11.33 2.90 -1.31
C ASN A 88 -12.54 2.08 -0.85
N ALA A 89 -13.73 2.67 -0.87
CA ALA A 89 -14.97 1.95 -0.59
C ALA A 89 -15.25 0.88 -1.66
N PHE A 90 -15.11 1.24 -2.94
CA PHE A 90 -15.24 0.32 -4.08
C PHE A 90 -14.27 -0.86 -3.97
N VAL A 91 -12.97 -0.60 -3.80
CA VAL A 91 -11.95 -1.66 -3.71
C VAL A 91 -12.24 -2.59 -2.54
N GLY A 92 -12.68 -2.05 -1.40
CA GLY A 92 -13.08 -2.86 -0.25
C GLY A 92 -14.24 -3.80 -0.57
N PHE A 93 -15.28 -3.29 -1.23
CA PHE A 93 -16.42 -4.11 -1.67
C PHE A 93 -16.00 -5.19 -2.67
N TYR A 94 -15.21 -4.82 -3.68
CA TYR A 94 -14.73 -5.75 -4.70
C TYR A 94 -13.90 -6.89 -4.09
N VAL A 95 -12.98 -6.56 -3.18
CA VAL A 95 -12.14 -7.57 -2.51
C VAL A 95 -12.98 -8.52 -1.66
N ILE A 96 -14.01 -8.01 -0.97
CA ILE A 96 -14.93 -8.86 -0.19
C ILE A 96 -15.71 -9.79 -1.11
N ALA A 97 -16.26 -9.28 -2.22
CA ALA A 97 -17.00 -10.08 -3.19
C ALA A 97 -16.13 -11.22 -3.77
N MET A 98 -14.90 -10.89 -4.22
CA MET A 98 -13.97 -11.90 -4.74
C MET A 98 -13.57 -12.93 -3.69
N LYS A 99 -13.37 -12.51 -2.43
CA LYS A 99 -13.03 -13.43 -1.34
C LYS A 99 -14.19 -14.39 -1.01
N ASN A 100 -15.43 -13.93 -1.16
CA ASN A 100 -16.62 -14.74 -0.94
C ASN A 100 -17.06 -15.54 -2.19
N GLU A 101 -16.29 -15.46 -3.28
CA GLU A 101 -16.63 -16.08 -4.57
C GLU A 101 -17.98 -15.61 -5.14
N GLU A 102 -18.37 -14.37 -4.81
CA GLU A 102 -19.59 -13.74 -5.29
C GLU A 102 -19.41 -13.17 -6.70
N LEU A 103 -20.47 -13.21 -7.50
CA LEU A 103 -20.47 -12.59 -8.84
C LEU A 103 -20.43 -11.06 -8.71
N TRP A 104 -19.42 -10.44 -9.31
CA TRP A 104 -19.32 -8.98 -9.39
C TRP A 104 -19.96 -8.46 -10.68
N THR A 105 -20.98 -7.62 -10.54
CA THR A 105 -21.55 -6.84 -11.64
C THR A 105 -21.16 -5.38 -11.48
N THR A 106 -20.75 -4.74 -12.57
CA THR A 106 -20.44 -3.30 -12.58
C THR A 106 -21.67 -2.48 -12.17
N LEU A 107 -21.51 -1.67 -11.14
CA LEU A 107 -22.53 -0.72 -10.70
C LEU A 107 -22.36 0.57 -11.51
N THR A 108 -23.13 0.69 -12.58
CA THR A 108 -23.12 1.83 -13.51
C THR A 108 -24.47 2.54 -13.53
N ASN A 109 -24.49 3.77 -14.06
CA ASN A 109 -25.68 4.64 -14.14
C ASN A 109 -26.29 4.93 -12.76
N CYS A 110 -25.45 5.19 -11.77
CA CYS A 110 -25.89 5.54 -10.43
C CYS A 110 -26.65 6.88 -10.47
N ILE A 111 -27.90 6.86 -10.01
CA ILE A 111 -28.70 8.06 -9.78
C ILE A 111 -28.47 8.48 -8.33
N ILE A 112 -27.95 9.69 -8.14
CA ILE A 112 -27.62 10.27 -6.83
C ILE A 112 -28.77 11.15 -6.36
#